data_AF-A0A933UGI4-F1
#
_entry.id   AF-A0A933UGI4-F1
#
_cell.length_a   1.000
_cell.length_b   1.000
_cell.length_c   1.000
_cell.angle_alpha   90.00
_cell.angle_beta   90.00
_cell.angle_gamma   90.00
#
_symmetry.space_group_name_H-M   'P 1'
#
loop_
_entity.id
_entity.type
_entity.pdbx_description
1 polymer ?
#
loop_
_entity_poly.entity_id
_entity_poly.type
_entity_poly.pdbx_seq_one_letter_code
_entity_poly.pdbx_strand_id
1 'polypeptide(L)'
;MTSLEDYPYFTACRRSQLESSTQIAERLKRVMEFQASLPLSGIIAPNIVVSRSFDSVEAVVAKNFIRQTRVIWDAIGDARPVYATLALSHQTLLDRAELESFLNDITLLDNPPNGFYLLIAASSSEARTEIFNADVVAAWMAFNYSLKLSGYTVINGYADRLAPFLGAAGGDVGCAGWFNTLRTFSLERFAPAATGGRLPVQRYLSARLLNRLTFIELNALRNMLPNLLNSLPHDADYPPDEEPPRNREVLQSWETLVQLGQRFAGEDVAANLQHCEGSLNAAEELYAQIAATGYPLDAKSNSDHIAALREGIELFKEIPEL
;
A
#
# COMPACT_ATOMS: atom_id res chain seq x y z
N MET A 1 18.86 -0.68 -18.31
CA MET A 1 17.91 -1.08 -17.27
C MET A 1 18.55 -2.29 -16.62
N THR A 2 19.05 -2.16 -15.39
CA THR A 2 19.65 -3.29 -14.66
C THR A 2 18.58 -4.33 -14.38
N SER A 3 18.85 -5.58 -14.73
CA SER A 3 18.07 -6.75 -14.32
C SER A 3 18.14 -6.89 -12.79
N LEU A 4 17.13 -7.53 -12.18
CA LEU A 4 17.21 -7.92 -10.75
C LEU A 4 18.45 -8.78 -10.47
N GLU A 5 18.89 -9.56 -11.45
CA GLU A 5 20.07 -10.41 -11.40
C GLU A 5 21.39 -9.61 -11.35
N ASP A 6 21.37 -8.32 -11.71
CA ASP A 6 22.55 -7.45 -11.67
C ASP A 6 22.85 -6.94 -10.25
N TYR A 7 21.94 -7.14 -9.30
CA TYR A 7 22.13 -6.71 -7.91
C TYR A 7 22.92 -7.76 -7.11
N PRO A 8 24.11 -7.44 -6.55
CA PRO A 8 25.01 -8.41 -5.92
C PRO A 8 24.40 -9.20 -4.75
N TYR A 9 23.38 -8.64 -4.11
CA TYR A 9 22.69 -9.26 -2.98
C TYR A 9 21.53 -10.17 -3.41
N PHE A 10 21.03 -10.04 -4.64
CA PHE A 10 19.87 -10.78 -5.14
C PHE A 10 20.28 -12.17 -5.62
N THR A 11 20.39 -13.09 -4.67
CA THR A 11 20.82 -14.47 -4.90
C THR A 11 19.70 -15.46 -4.63
N ALA A 12 19.57 -16.46 -5.51
CA ALA A 12 18.61 -17.55 -5.31
C ALA A 12 18.80 -18.23 -3.94
N CYS A 13 17.70 -18.61 -3.30
CA CYS A 13 17.70 -19.24 -1.98
C CYS A 13 16.73 -20.40 -1.96
N ARG A 14 17.12 -21.50 -1.33
CA ARG A 14 16.18 -22.58 -0.97
C ARG A 14 15.43 -22.20 0.31
N ARG A 15 14.20 -22.67 0.45
CA ARG A 15 13.39 -22.46 1.66
C ARG A 15 14.12 -22.92 2.93
N SER A 16 14.73 -24.10 2.93
CA SER A 16 15.44 -24.66 4.09
C SER A 16 16.63 -23.81 4.55
N GLN A 17 17.20 -22.99 3.67
CA GLN A 17 18.26 -22.06 4.04
C GLN A 17 17.73 -20.88 4.86
N LEU A 18 16.46 -20.50 4.65
CA LEU A 18 15.81 -19.42 5.37
C LEU A 18 15.32 -19.83 6.77
N GLU A 19 15.42 -21.11 7.13
CA GLU A 19 15.20 -21.57 8.50
C GLU A 19 16.44 -21.36 9.38
N SER A 20 17.60 -21.07 8.79
CA SER A 20 18.86 -20.82 9.50
C SER A 20 19.04 -19.35 9.83
N SER A 21 19.09 -19.02 11.13
CA SER A 21 19.31 -17.65 11.61
C SER A 21 20.59 -17.03 11.05
N THR A 22 21.66 -17.79 10.88
CA THR A 22 22.93 -17.31 10.30
C THR A 22 22.77 -16.90 8.83
N GLN A 23 22.04 -17.67 8.04
CA GLN A 23 21.81 -17.33 6.63
C GLN A 23 20.89 -16.11 6.50
N ILE A 24 19.91 -15.95 7.39
CA ILE A 24 19.11 -14.71 7.49
C ILE A 24 20.01 -13.51 7.80
N ALA A 25 20.86 -13.61 8.82
CA ALA A 25 21.80 -12.55 9.23
C ALA A 25 22.67 -12.08 8.06
N GLU A 26 23.29 -13.02 7.34
CA GLU A 26 24.14 -12.72 6.19
C GLU A 26 23.36 -12.03 5.06
N ARG A 27 22.11 -12.44 4.82
CA ARG A 27 21.26 -11.83 3.80
C ARG A 27 20.85 -10.41 4.18
N LEU A 28 20.40 -10.20 5.41
CA LEU A 28 20.10 -8.87 5.94
C LEU A 28 21.31 -7.95 5.77
N LYS A 29 22.49 -8.42 6.20
CA LYS A 29 23.74 -7.66 6.13
C LYS A 29 24.07 -7.22 4.71
N ARG A 30 24.10 -8.15 3.73
CA ARG A 30 24.43 -7.83 2.33
C ARG A 30 23.48 -6.79 1.72
N VAL A 31 22.18 -6.93 1.99
CA VAL A 31 21.16 -6.02 1.45
C VAL A 31 21.25 -4.64 2.10
N MET A 32 21.47 -4.59 3.41
CA MET A 32 21.61 -3.34 4.16
C MET A 32 22.92 -2.62 3.87
N GLU A 33 24.05 -3.31 3.71
CA GLU A 33 25.32 -2.72 3.30
C GLU A 33 25.23 -2.09 1.91
N PHE A 34 24.57 -2.75 0.97
CA PHE A 34 24.30 -2.17 -0.34
C PHE A 34 23.46 -0.88 -0.22
N GLN A 35 22.34 -0.93 0.50
CA GLN A 35 21.50 0.26 0.70
C GLN A 35 22.23 1.37 1.45
N ALA A 36 23.12 1.03 2.39
CA ALA A 36 23.91 1.99 3.13
C ALA A 36 24.85 2.80 2.22
N SER A 37 25.31 2.21 1.11
CA SER A 37 26.13 2.92 0.12
C SER A 37 25.37 3.96 -0.72
N LEU A 38 24.04 3.97 -0.65
CA LEU A 38 23.17 4.85 -1.42
C LEU A 38 22.74 6.09 -0.61
N PRO A 39 22.42 7.22 -1.27
CA PRO A 39 21.95 8.45 -0.62
C PRO A 39 20.47 8.34 -0.22
N LEU A 40 20.15 7.40 0.65
CA LEU A 40 18.80 7.13 1.17
C LEU A 40 18.57 7.80 2.51
N SER A 41 17.32 8.16 2.81
CA SER A 41 16.90 8.73 4.11
C SER A 41 16.66 7.67 5.18
N GLY A 42 16.51 6.40 4.79
CA GLY A 42 16.28 5.27 5.68
C GLY A 42 16.42 3.96 4.91
N ILE A 43 16.53 2.86 5.64
CA ILE A 43 16.83 1.54 5.09
C ILE A 43 15.66 0.59 5.31
N ILE A 44 15.29 -0.16 4.28
CA ILE A 44 14.25 -1.18 4.38
C ILE A 44 14.90 -2.56 4.38
N ALA A 45 14.78 -3.29 5.48
CA ALA A 45 15.28 -4.65 5.61
C ALA A 45 14.47 -5.60 4.71
N PRO A 46 15.10 -6.54 3.98
CA PRO A 46 14.36 -7.54 3.21
C PRO A 46 13.60 -8.50 4.14
N ASN A 47 12.51 -9.09 3.64
CA ASN A 47 11.81 -10.19 4.29
C ASN A 47 11.15 -11.10 3.23
N ILE A 48 10.50 -12.17 3.67
CA ILE A 48 9.70 -13.07 2.85
C ILE A 48 8.21 -12.75 2.96
N VAL A 49 7.44 -13.25 1.99
CA VAL A 49 5.97 -13.18 2.03
C VAL A 49 5.43 -14.33 2.87
N VAL A 50 4.63 -14.00 3.90
CA VAL A 50 3.79 -14.98 4.60
C VAL A 50 2.56 -15.24 3.72
N SER A 51 2.44 -16.45 3.17
CA SER A 51 1.52 -16.68 2.06
C SER A 51 0.11 -17.14 2.46
N ARG A 52 -0.06 -17.79 3.61
CA ARG A 52 -1.33 -18.47 3.97
C ARG A 52 -1.83 -18.20 5.38
N SER A 53 -1.00 -18.40 6.39
CA SER A 53 -1.38 -18.29 7.80
C SER A 53 -0.21 -17.75 8.63
N PHE A 54 -0.52 -17.07 9.74
CA PHE A 54 0.48 -16.56 10.68
C PHE A 54 1.07 -17.64 11.59
N ASP A 55 0.51 -18.85 11.57
CA ASP A 55 1.05 -20.04 12.24
C ASP A 55 1.98 -20.87 11.33
N SER A 56 2.25 -20.39 10.13
CA SER A 56 3.10 -21.07 9.15
C SER A 56 4.60 -20.96 9.47
N VAL A 57 5.40 -21.86 8.88
CA VAL A 57 6.87 -21.76 8.92
C VAL A 57 7.35 -20.44 8.29
N GLU A 58 6.66 -19.96 7.26
CA GLU A 58 6.92 -18.65 6.66
C GLU A 58 6.78 -17.51 7.68
N ALA A 59 5.77 -17.56 8.56
CA ALA A 59 5.59 -16.56 9.61
C ALA A 59 6.71 -16.61 10.65
N VAL A 60 7.17 -17.81 11.04
CA VAL A 60 8.32 -17.98 11.94
C VAL A 60 9.60 -17.40 11.33
N VAL A 61 9.85 -17.70 10.05
CA VAL A 61 11.00 -17.14 9.31
C VAL A 61 10.89 -15.62 9.22
N ALA A 62 9.70 -15.09 8.89
CA ALA A 62 9.47 -13.65 8.79
C ALA A 62 9.71 -12.92 10.13
N LYS A 63 9.26 -13.49 11.26
CA LYS A 63 9.56 -13.00 12.61
C LYS A 63 11.07 -13.00 12.89
N ASN A 64 11.81 -14.00 12.41
CA ASN A 64 13.26 -14.07 12.57
C ASN A 64 13.99 -12.95 11.78
N PHE A 65 13.55 -12.65 10.54
CA PHE A 65 14.03 -11.47 9.80
C PHE A 65 13.79 -10.17 10.57
N ILE A 66 12.58 -10.00 11.12
CA ILE A 66 12.21 -8.80 11.91
C ILE A 66 13.12 -8.67 13.14
N ARG A 67 13.24 -9.73 13.95
CA ARG A 67 14.05 -9.74 15.19
C ARG A 67 15.53 -9.44 14.96
N GLN A 68 16.08 -9.84 13.81
CA GLN A 68 17.48 -9.60 13.48
C GLN A 68 17.74 -8.23 12.82
N THR A 69 16.69 -7.57 12.32
CA THR A 69 16.81 -6.34 11.51
C THR A 69 17.64 -5.27 12.23
N ARG A 70 17.28 -4.96 13.48
CA ARG A 70 17.95 -3.90 14.23
C ARG A 70 19.37 -4.27 14.64
N VAL A 71 19.56 -5.50 15.12
CA VAL A 71 20.88 -6.01 15.55
C VAL A 71 21.90 -5.96 14.41
N ILE A 72 21.50 -6.37 13.20
CA ILE A 72 22.38 -6.33 12.03
C ILE A 72 22.66 -4.89 11.59
N TRP A 73 21.66 -4.02 11.66
CA TRP A 73 21.82 -2.61 11.32
C TRP A 73 22.77 -1.88 12.28
N ASP A 74 22.63 -2.10 13.58
CA ASP A 74 23.54 -1.54 14.60
C ASP A 74 24.99 -1.98 14.35
N ALA A 75 25.21 -3.22 13.90
CA ALA A 75 26.54 -3.73 13.56
C ALA A 75 27.15 -3.11 12.29
N ILE A 76 26.33 -2.59 11.38
CA ILE A 76 26.78 -1.83 10.20
C ILE A 76 27.26 -0.43 10.62
N GLY A 77 26.71 0.12 11.71
CA GLY A 77 27.19 1.36 12.33
C GLY A 77 26.69 2.64 11.65
N ASP A 78 25.58 2.57 10.92
CA ASP A 78 24.94 3.72 10.27
C ASP A 78 23.76 4.24 11.12
N ALA A 79 23.61 5.56 11.21
CA ALA A 79 22.66 6.22 12.10
C ALA A 79 21.26 6.43 11.50
N ARG A 80 21.07 6.16 10.20
CA ARG A 80 19.76 6.30 9.55
C ARG A 80 18.75 5.31 10.13
N PRO A 81 17.44 5.62 10.07
CA PRO A 81 16.41 4.69 10.54
C PRO A 81 16.38 3.42 9.69
N VAL A 82 16.12 2.29 10.35
CA VAL A 82 15.90 0.99 9.70
C VAL A 82 14.48 0.51 9.94
N TYR A 83 13.85 0.02 8.88
CA TYR A 83 12.48 -0.49 8.88
C TYR A 83 12.48 -1.98 8.55
N ALA A 84 11.79 -2.78 9.35
CA ALA A 84 11.61 -4.20 9.03
C ALA A 84 10.48 -4.37 8.01
N THR A 85 10.70 -5.15 6.95
CA THR A 85 9.60 -5.47 6.02
C THR A 85 8.67 -6.49 6.66
N LEU A 86 7.36 -6.27 6.56
CA LEU A 86 6.33 -7.26 6.82
C LEU A 86 5.51 -7.43 5.54
N ALA A 87 5.72 -8.57 4.86
CA ALA A 87 5.04 -8.88 3.62
C ALA A 87 4.07 -10.04 3.81
N LEU A 88 2.80 -9.80 3.53
CA LEU A 88 1.68 -10.68 3.84
C LEU A 88 0.84 -10.91 2.59
N SER A 89 0.32 -12.11 2.41
CA SER A 89 -0.75 -12.35 1.43
C SER A 89 -2.06 -11.75 1.95
N HIS A 90 -2.92 -11.24 1.07
CA HIS A 90 -4.27 -10.86 1.48
C HIS A 90 -5.02 -12.01 2.20
N GLN A 91 -4.70 -13.27 1.88
CA GLN A 91 -5.30 -14.44 2.50
C GLN A 91 -4.94 -14.62 3.97
N THR A 92 -3.75 -14.19 4.40
CA THR A 92 -3.34 -14.33 5.81
C THR A 92 -4.13 -13.41 6.73
N LEU A 93 -4.73 -12.35 6.17
CA LEU A 93 -5.43 -11.33 6.94
C LEU A 93 -6.86 -11.73 7.35
N LEU A 94 -7.36 -12.86 6.85
CA LEU A 94 -8.75 -13.27 7.05
C LEU A 94 -8.99 -13.92 8.43
N ASP A 95 -7.94 -14.39 9.10
CA ASP A 95 -8.04 -14.94 10.46
C ASP A 95 -7.64 -13.88 11.50
N ARG A 96 -8.64 -13.32 12.18
CA ARG A 96 -8.45 -12.25 13.18
C ARG A 96 -7.66 -12.72 14.40
N ALA A 97 -7.84 -13.96 14.86
CA ALA A 97 -7.17 -14.45 16.05
C ALA A 97 -5.67 -14.66 15.78
N GLU A 98 -5.35 -15.23 14.62
CA GLU A 98 -3.96 -15.36 14.17
C GLU A 98 -3.30 -13.99 13.96
N LEU A 99 -4.03 -13.03 13.38
CA LEU A 99 -3.58 -11.64 13.18
C LEU A 99 -3.19 -10.97 14.51
N GLU A 100 -4.08 -11.00 15.50
CA GLU A 100 -3.85 -10.39 16.82
C GLU A 100 -2.63 -11.01 17.53
N SER A 101 -2.54 -12.34 17.52
CA SER A 101 -1.39 -13.07 18.05
C SER A 101 -0.09 -12.66 17.36
N PHE A 102 -0.10 -12.58 16.03
CA PHE A 102 1.06 -12.17 15.25
C PHE A 102 1.48 -10.72 15.53
N LEU A 103 0.52 -9.81 15.64
CA LEU A 103 0.75 -8.40 15.98
C LEU A 103 1.44 -8.27 17.34
N ASN A 104 0.93 -8.95 18.36
CA ASN A 104 1.54 -8.96 19.70
C ASN A 104 2.99 -9.46 19.68
N ASP A 105 3.28 -10.48 18.87
CA ASP A 105 4.63 -11.03 18.75
C ASP A 105 5.64 -10.07 18.10
N ILE A 106 5.19 -9.21 17.18
CA ILE A 106 6.07 -8.26 16.47
C ILE A 106 6.14 -6.89 17.14
N THR A 107 5.24 -6.57 18.07
CA THR A 107 5.32 -5.37 18.89
C THR A 107 6.21 -5.56 20.12
N LEU A 108 6.29 -6.79 20.65
CA LEU A 108 7.13 -7.18 21.79
C LEU A 108 8.54 -7.64 21.36
N LEU A 109 9.35 -6.70 20.86
CA LEU A 109 10.74 -6.95 20.45
C LEU A 109 11.74 -6.35 21.45
N ASP A 110 12.78 -7.12 21.81
CA ASP A 110 13.84 -6.66 22.72
C ASP A 110 14.71 -5.55 22.10
N ASN A 111 15.01 -5.66 20.80
CA ASN A 111 15.75 -4.66 20.04
C ASN A 111 14.96 -4.32 18.76
N PRO A 112 13.96 -3.42 18.86
CA PRO A 112 13.05 -3.18 17.76
C PRO A 112 13.68 -2.35 16.62
N PRO A 113 13.21 -2.51 15.37
CA PRO A 113 13.49 -1.56 14.30
C PRO A 113 12.84 -0.19 14.60
N ASN A 114 13.19 0.84 13.82
CA ASN A 114 12.53 2.14 13.92
C ASN A 114 11.07 2.10 13.44
N GLY A 115 10.72 1.07 12.67
CA GLY A 115 9.36 0.87 12.20
C GLY A 115 9.24 -0.27 11.21
N PHE A 116 8.13 -0.28 10.49
CA PHE A 116 7.77 -1.37 9.59
C PHE A 116 7.44 -0.87 8.18
N TYR A 117 7.90 -1.62 7.18
CA TYR A 117 7.46 -1.49 5.80
C TYR A 117 6.45 -2.59 5.48
N LEU A 118 5.17 -2.23 5.43
CA LEU A 118 4.05 -3.15 5.26
C LEU A 118 3.75 -3.38 3.78
N LEU A 119 3.56 -4.63 3.38
CA LEU A 119 3.18 -5.04 2.03
C LEU A 119 2.05 -6.07 2.09
N ILE A 120 0.94 -5.78 1.41
CA ILE A 120 -0.13 -6.77 1.20
C ILE A 120 -0.09 -7.24 -0.25
N ALA A 121 0.17 -8.54 -0.43
CA ALA A 121 0.32 -9.20 -1.72
C ALA A 121 -1.03 -9.66 -2.26
N ALA A 122 -1.34 -9.21 -3.47
CA ALA A 122 -2.41 -9.74 -4.29
C ALA A 122 -1.89 -10.89 -5.18
N SER A 123 -2.80 -11.75 -5.64
CA SER A 123 -2.52 -12.84 -6.57
C SER A 123 -1.94 -12.33 -7.89
N SER A 124 -2.42 -11.18 -8.36
CA SER A 124 -1.93 -10.48 -9.55
C SER A 124 -1.93 -8.96 -9.33
N SER A 125 -1.18 -8.23 -10.15
CA SER A 125 -1.18 -6.76 -10.12
C SER A 125 -2.52 -6.12 -10.54
N GLU A 126 -3.45 -6.91 -11.08
CA GLU A 126 -4.78 -6.46 -11.50
C GLU A 126 -5.90 -6.92 -10.54
N ALA A 127 -5.59 -7.76 -9.54
CA ALA A 127 -6.52 -8.32 -8.56
C ALA A 127 -6.95 -7.29 -7.49
N ARG A 128 -7.53 -6.19 -7.94
CA ARG A 128 -7.96 -5.08 -7.06
C ARG A 128 -9.02 -5.48 -6.05
N THR A 129 -9.89 -6.42 -6.39
CA THR A 129 -10.95 -6.92 -5.48
C THR A 129 -10.40 -7.68 -4.28
N GLU A 130 -9.18 -8.23 -4.36
CA GLU A 130 -8.53 -8.87 -3.21
C GLU A 130 -8.01 -7.84 -2.21
N ILE A 131 -7.62 -6.66 -2.69
CA ILE A 131 -7.10 -5.56 -1.86
C ILE A 131 -8.24 -4.67 -1.35
N PHE A 132 -9.23 -4.38 -2.21
CA PHE A 132 -10.48 -3.71 -1.85
C PHE A 132 -11.52 -4.75 -1.39
N ASN A 133 -11.16 -5.47 -0.34
CA ASN A 133 -12.02 -6.38 0.41
C ASN A 133 -12.11 -5.88 1.85
N ALA A 134 -13.29 -5.96 2.47
CA ALA A 134 -13.54 -5.38 3.78
C ALA A 134 -12.60 -5.92 4.87
N ASP A 135 -12.42 -7.24 4.96
CA ASP A 135 -11.54 -7.87 5.96
C ASP A 135 -10.07 -7.47 5.73
N VAL A 136 -9.63 -7.42 4.48
CA VAL A 136 -8.26 -7.01 4.12
C VAL A 136 -8.01 -5.55 4.47
N VAL A 137 -8.95 -4.66 4.17
CA VAL A 137 -8.87 -3.24 4.53
C VAL A 137 -8.83 -3.08 6.06
N ALA A 138 -9.74 -3.73 6.77
CA ALA A 138 -9.82 -3.67 8.23
C ALA A 138 -8.53 -4.16 8.90
N ALA A 139 -8.02 -5.31 8.48
CA ALA A 139 -6.78 -5.88 9.01
C ALA A 139 -5.56 -5.01 8.69
N TRP A 140 -5.50 -4.39 7.50
CA TRP A 140 -4.40 -3.48 7.16
C TRP A 140 -4.46 -2.20 7.98
N MET A 141 -5.66 -1.66 8.23
CA MET A 141 -5.85 -0.54 9.17
C MET A 141 -5.44 -0.94 10.60
N ALA A 142 -5.80 -2.15 11.05
CA ALA A 142 -5.39 -2.70 12.35
C ALA A 142 -3.86 -2.74 12.51
N PHE A 143 -3.14 -3.21 11.49
CA PHE A 143 -1.67 -3.19 11.50
C PHE A 143 -1.12 -1.78 11.70
N ASN A 144 -1.67 -0.79 10.97
CA ASN A 144 -1.22 0.59 11.10
C ASN A 144 -1.46 1.11 12.52
N TYR A 145 -2.65 0.86 13.06
CA TYR A 145 -3.03 1.31 14.38
C TYR A 145 -2.16 0.70 15.49
N SER A 146 -2.09 -0.63 15.57
CA SER A 146 -1.35 -1.33 16.62
C SER A 146 0.15 -1.04 16.58
N LEU A 147 0.75 -0.96 15.39
CA LEU A 147 2.16 -0.60 15.25
C LEU A 147 2.39 0.87 15.64
N LYS A 148 1.49 1.77 15.28
CA LYS A 148 1.60 3.20 15.63
C LYS A 148 1.47 3.41 17.14
N LEU A 149 0.53 2.75 17.79
CA LEU A 149 0.39 2.76 19.25
C LEU A 149 1.65 2.27 19.97
N SER A 150 2.35 1.31 19.36
CA SER A 150 3.63 0.79 19.85
C SER A 150 4.82 1.72 19.57
N GLY A 151 4.60 2.91 19.00
CA GLY A 151 5.62 3.92 18.73
C GLY A 151 6.42 3.70 17.44
N TYR A 152 6.00 2.77 16.58
CA TYR A 152 6.67 2.50 15.31
C TYR A 152 6.29 3.51 14.24
N THR A 153 7.24 3.80 13.34
CA THR A 153 6.91 4.40 12.04
C THR A 153 6.32 3.34 11.11
N VAL A 154 5.18 3.62 10.47
CA VAL A 154 4.52 2.66 9.57
C VAL A 154 4.53 3.16 8.14
N ILE A 155 5.20 2.42 7.25
CA ILE A 155 5.32 2.71 5.82
C ILE A 155 4.51 1.68 5.05
N ASN A 156 3.46 2.10 4.35
CA ASN A 156 2.59 1.22 3.57
C ASN A 156 3.04 1.15 2.11
N GLY A 157 3.71 0.06 1.76
CA GLY A 157 4.15 -0.24 0.41
C GLY A 157 2.99 -0.61 -0.52
N TYR A 158 3.02 -0.13 -1.77
CA TYR A 158 2.02 -0.45 -2.79
C TYR A 158 0.56 -0.22 -2.33
N ALA A 159 0.34 0.79 -1.49
CA ALA A 159 -0.98 1.11 -0.95
C ALA A 159 -1.82 1.97 -1.91
N ASP A 160 -1.16 2.81 -2.73
CA ASP A 160 -1.83 3.66 -3.73
C ASP A 160 -3.09 4.35 -3.16
N ARG A 161 -4.29 4.06 -3.68
CA ARG A 161 -5.56 4.66 -3.22
C ARG A 161 -5.97 4.30 -1.80
N LEU A 162 -5.44 3.22 -1.22
CA LEU A 162 -5.69 2.89 0.19
C LEU A 162 -4.84 3.73 1.14
N ALA A 163 -3.72 4.31 0.68
CA ALA A 163 -2.80 5.03 1.54
C ALA A 163 -3.45 6.10 2.44
N PRO A 164 -4.40 6.95 1.95
CA PRO A 164 -5.08 7.92 2.80
C PRO A 164 -5.89 7.27 3.95
N PHE A 165 -6.55 6.14 3.69
CA PHE A 165 -7.33 5.40 4.69
C PHE A 165 -6.42 4.72 5.71
N LEU A 166 -5.29 4.18 5.27
CA LEU A 166 -4.28 3.62 6.17
C LEU A 166 -3.63 4.71 7.04
N GLY A 167 -3.46 5.92 6.48
CA GLY A 167 -3.04 7.10 7.23
C GLY A 167 -4.04 7.52 8.31
N ALA A 168 -5.34 7.42 8.03
CA ALA A 168 -6.39 7.66 9.03
C ALA A 168 -6.26 6.74 10.26
N ALA A 169 -5.77 5.52 10.06
CA ALA A 169 -5.51 4.51 11.10
C ALA A 169 -4.10 4.60 11.73
N GLY A 170 -3.31 5.64 11.44
CA GLY A 170 -1.99 5.85 12.05
C GLY A 170 -0.79 5.55 11.15
N GLY A 171 -1.00 5.23 9.86
CA GLY A 171 0.08 5.10 8.90
C GLY A 171 0.83 6.40 8.64
N ASP A 172 2.16 6.37 8.63
CA ASP A 172 3.00 7.57 8.45
C ASP A 172 3.31 7.88 6.99
N VAL A 173 3.52 6.84 6.18
CA VAL A 173 3.93 6.98 4.77
C VAL A 173 3.13 6.03 3.89
N GLY A 174 2.62 6.54 2.77
CA GLY A 174 1.97 5.75 1.72
C GLY A 174 2.81 5.71 0.45
N CYS A 175 3.07 4.51 -0.08
CA CYS A 175 3.79 4.34 -1.34
C CYS A 175 2.82 4.08 -2.49
N ALA A 176 3.03 4.79 -3.60
CA ALA A 176 2.27 4.61 -4.84
C ALA A 176 3.22 4.31 -6.01
N GLY A 177 2.75 3.49 -6.95
CA GLY A 177 3.53 3.10 -8.11
C GLY A 177 3.60 4.16 -9.20
N TRP A 178 4.71 4.16 -9.96
CA TRP A 178 4.85 4.99 -11.16
C TRP A 178 3.93 4.55 -12.30
N PHE A 179 3.78 3.23 -12.46
CA PHE A 179 2.90 2.60 -13.45
C PHE A 179 1.76 1.87 -12.76
N ASN A 180 0.67 1.59 -13.48
CA ASN A 180 -0.49 0.90 -12.89
C ASN A 180 -0.12 -0.43 -12.24
N THR A 181 0.77 -1.23 -12.86
CA THR A 181 1.24 -2.51 -12.32
C THR A 181 2.13 -2.38 -11.09
N LEU A 182 2.58 -1.16 -10.74
CA LEU A 182 3.35 -0.84 -9.53
C LEU A 182 2.45 -0.33 -8.40
N ARG A 183 1.14 -0.21 -8.61
CA ARG A 183 0.20 0.28 -7.60
C ARG A 183 -0.30 -0.80 -6.65
N THR A 184 -0.10 -2.07 -6.99
CA THR A 184 -0.46 -3.23 -6.16
C THR A 184 0.72 -4.19 -6.13
N PHE A 185 1.08 -4.66 -4.94
CA PHE A 185 2.16 -5.62 -4.77
C PHE A 185 1.69 -7.01 -5.21
N SER A 186 2.43 -7.65 -6.10
CA SER A 186 2.18 -9.03 -6.53
C SER A 186 3.49 -9.71 -6.89
N LEU A 187 3.63 -10.97 -6.48
CA LEU A 187 4.78 -11.79 -6.82
C LEU A 187 4.83 -12.17 -8.31
N GLU A 188 3.70 -12.16 -9.01
CA GLU A 188 3.62 -12.44 -10.45
C GLU A 188 4.52 -11.50 -11.27
N ARG A 189 4.71 -10.27 -10.80
CA ARG A 189 5.57 -9.28 -11.47
C ARG A 189 7.04 -9.71 -11.55
N PHE A 190 7.47 -10.58 -10.64
CA PHE A 190 8.84 -11.11 -10.61
C PHE A 190 8.97 -12.42 -11.42
N ALA A 191 7.88 -12.93 -11.99
CA ALA A 191 7.91 -14.02 -12.95
C ALA A 191 8.32 -13.51 -14.35
N PRO A 192 8.87 -14.37 -15.23
CA PRO A 192 9.18 -14.00 -16.61
C PRO A 192 7.95 -13.41 -17.31
N ALA A 193 8.08 -12.19 -17.84
CA ALA A 193 6.98 -11.50 -18.49
C ALA A 193 6.53 -12.25 -19.76
N ALA A 194 5.22 -12.44 -19.92
CA ALA A 194 4.66 -12.80 -21.22
C ALA A 194 4.90 -11.65 -22.21
N THR A 195 5.38 -11.96 -23.42
CA THR A 195 5.58 -10.97 -24.47
C THR A 195 4.25 -10.42 -24.97
N GLY A 196 4.10 -9.10 -24.93
CA GLY A 196 2.92 -8.37 -25.43
C GLY A 196 2.08 -7.77 -24.30
N GLY A 197 1.71 -6.50 -24.45
CA GLY A 197 0.89 -5.78 -23.47
C GLY A 197 0.08 -4.69 -24.14
N ARG A 198 -1.18 -4.53 -23.72
CA ARG A 198 -2.02 -3.41 -24.15
C ARG A 198 -1.38 -2.10 -23.68
N LEU A 199 -1.41 -1.07 -24.52
CA LEU A 199 -0.97 0.26 -24.11
C LEU A 199 -1.79 0.72 -22.89
N PRO A 200 -1.15 1.23 -21.82
CA PRO A 200 -1.84 1.73 -20.64
C PRO A 200 -2.83 2.84 -21.01
N VAL A 201 -4.06 2.74 -20.49
CA VAL A 201 -5.09 3.77 -20.60
C VAL A 201 -4.81 4.87 -19.57
N GLN A 202 -4.73 6.13 -20.02
CA GLN A 202 -4.49 7.26 -19.14
C GLN A 202 -5.69 7.48 -18.24
N ARG A 203 -5.41 7.67 -16.94
CA ARG A 203 -6.44 7.83 -15.93
C ARG A 203 -6.21 9.04 -15.05
N TYR A 204 -7.30 9.67 -14.62
CA TYR A 204 -7.33 10.79 -13.70
C TYR A 204 -7.84 10.31 -12.34
N LEU A 205 -7.09 10.53 -11.26
CA LEU A 205 -7.57 10.24 -9.91
C LEU A 205 -8.44 11.38 -9.41
N SER A 206 -9.75 11.13 -9.25
CA SER A 206 -10.66 12.10 -8.64
C SER A 206 -10.71 11.87 -7.14
N ALA A 207 -10.30 12.89 -6.36
CA ALA A 207 -10.37 12.86 -4.90
C ALA A 207 -11.81 12.66 -4.41
N ARG A 208 -12.79 13.21 -5.13
CA ARG A 208 -14.21 13.17 -4.76
C ARG A 208 -14.85 11.81 -5.03
N LEU A 209 -14.39 11.08 -6.04
CA LEU A 209 -14.83 9.69 -6.30
C LEU A 209 -14.01 8.65 -5.52
N LEU A 210 -12.86 9.04 -4.97
CA LEU A 210 -11.88 8.13 -4.37
C LEU A 210 -11.42 7.03 -5.36
N ASN A 211 -11.55 7.31 -6.66
CA ASN A 211 -11.24 6.39 -7.74
C ASN A 211 -10.80 7.13 -9.00
N ARG A 212 -10.32 6.36 -9.97
CA ARG A 212 -9.80 6.84 -11.23
C ARG A 212 -10.84 6.77 -12.34
N LEU A 213 -10.96 7.83 -13.10
CA LEU A 213 -11.65 7.85 -14.38
C LEU A 213 -10.64 7.73 -15.52
N THR A 214 -11.00 7.10 -16.62
CA THR A 214 -10.26 7.23 -17.87
C THR A 214 -10.36 8.66 -18.39
N PHE A 215 -9.39 9.08 -19.21
CA PHE A 215 -9.42 10.40 -19.84
C PHE A 215 -10.74 10.67 -20.59
N ILE A 216 -11.26 9.67 -21.30
CA ILE A 216 -12.52 9.76 -22.07
C ILE A 216 -13.72 10.00 -21.13
N GLU A 217 -13.82 9.24 -20.04
CA GLU A 217 -14.89 9.42 -19.06
C GLU A 217 -14.83 10.80 -18.40
N LEU A 218 -13.63 11.26 -18.03
CA LEU A 218 -13.45 12.60 -17.47
C LEU A 218 -13.89 13.68 -18.46
N ASN A 219 -13.52 13.56 -19.74
CA ASN A 219 -13.93 14.50 -20.79
C ASN A 219 -15.44 14.55 -20.98
N ALA A 220 -16.10 13.41 -20.97
CA ALA A 220 -17.55 13.35 -21.12
C ALA A 220 -18.28 14.02 -19.96
N LEU A 221 -17.76 13.89 -18.73
CA LEU A 221 -18.47 14.28 -17.52
C LEU A 221 -18.11 15.68 -17.00
N ARG A 222 -16.88 16.19 -17.21
CA ARG A 222 -16.36 17.40 -16.55
C ARG A 222 -17.18 18.67 -16.74
N ASN A 223 -17.91 18.80 -17.86
CA ASN A 223 -18.76 19.97 -18.11
C ASN A 223 -20.09 19.90 -17.35
N MET A 224 -20.61 18.68 -17.14
CA MET A 224 -21.85 18.45 -16.39
C MET A 224 -21.60 18.37 -14.89
N LEU A 225 -20.46 17.81 -14.50
CA LEU A 225 -20.04 17.54 -13.13
C LEU A 225 -18.63 18.11 -12.90
N PRO A 226 -18.49 19.45 -12.80
CA PRO A 226 -17.19 20.11 -12.65
C PRO A 226 -16.48 19.75 -11.34
N ASN A 227 -17.24 19.28 -10.34
CA ASN A 227 -16.74 18.79 -9.06
C ASN A 227 -15.99 17.45 -9.15
N LEU A 228 -15.86 16.84 -10.33
CA LEU A 228 -14.97 15.71 -10.58
C LEU A 228 -13.49 16.09 -10.54
N LEU A 229 -13.18 17.32 -10.93
CA LEU A 229 -11.83 17.87 -10.90
C LEU A 229 -11.43 18.21 -9.46
N ASN A 230 -10.16 18.05 -9.12
CA ASN A 230 -9.65 18.19 -7.76
C ASN A 230 -9.34 19.65 -7.41
N SER A 231 -9.31 20.51 -8.44
CA SER A 231 -8.80 21.89 -8.36
C SER A 231 -7.36 21.94 -7.87
N LEU A 232 -6.55 20.97 -8.30
CA LEU A 232 -5.13 20.85 -7.96
C LEU A 232 -4.25 21.28 -9.15
N PRO A 233 -3.01 21.73 -8.91
CA PRO A 233 -2.09 22.15 -9.97
C PRO A 233 -1.96 21.17 -11.15
N HIS A 234 -1.85 19.87 -10.90
CA HIS A 234 -1.72 18.86 -11.95
C HIS A 234 -3.03 18.54 -12.69
N ASP A 235 -4.17 19.15 -12.32
CA ASP A 235 -5.37 19.08 -13.16
C ASP A 235 -5.15 19.79 -14.50
N ALA A 236 -4.24 20.76 -14.55
CA ALA A 236 -3.83 21.45 -15.78
C ALA A 236 -3.16 20.51 -16.81
N ASP A 237 -2.61 19.37 -16.37
CA ASP A 237 -2.06 18.36 -17.27
C ASP A 237 -3.15 17.58 -18.02
N TYR A 238 -4.44 17.73 -17.65
CA TYR A 238 -5.58 17.04 -18.27
C TYR A 238 -6.49 18.02 -19.03
N PRO A 239 -6.01 18.71 -20.09
CA PRO A 239 -6.85 19.59 -20.89
C PRO A 239 -7.97 18.80 -21.59
N PRO A 240 -9.11 19.43 -21.92
CA PRO A 240 -10.23 18.72 -22.57
C PRO A 240 -9.88 18.12 -23.93
N ASP A 241 -8.97 18.74 -24.68
CA ASP A 241 -8.74 18.43 -26.09
C ASP A 241 -7.54 17.51 -26.34
N GLU A 242 -6.75 17.17 -25.31
CA GLU A 242 -5.51 16.42 -25.45
C GLU A 242 -5.31 15.42 -24.31
N GLU A 243 -5.08 14.14 -24.66
CA GLU A 243 -4.78 13.09 -23.69
C GLU A 243 -3.38 13.32 -23.08
N PRO A 244 -3.24 13.30 -21.74
CA PRO A 244 -1.98 13.61 -21.09
C PRO A 244 -0.87 12.62 -21.43
N PRO A 245 0.39 13.06 -21.46
CA PRO A 245 1.53 12.16 -21.44
C PRO A 245 1.52 11.23 -20.21
N ARG A 246 1.95 9.98 -20.38
CA ARG A 246 1.93 8.95 -19.32
C ARG A 246 2.67 9.34 -18.04
N ASN A 247 3.76 10.08 -18.17
CA ASN A 247 4.55 10.55 -17.04
C ASN A 247 3.88 11.73 -16.29
N ARG A 248 2.78 12.29 -16.79
CA ARG A 248 1.99 13.31 -16.10
C ARG A 248 0.87 12.70 -15.26
N GLU A 249 0.29 11.58 -15.70
CA GLU A 249 -0.72 10.85 -14.90
C GLU A 249 -0.24 10.55 -13.48
N VAL A 250 1.01 10.10 -13.36
CA VAL A 250 1.58 9.75 -12.05
C VAL A 250 1.68 10.96 -11.13
N LEU A 251 2.04 12.13 -11.66
CA LEU A 251 2.15 13.36 -10.89
C LEU A 251 0.78 13.82 -10.38
N GLN A 252 -0.23 13.81 -11.26
CA GLN A 252 -1.63 14.10 -10.90
C GLN A 252 -2.14 13.14 -9.82
N SER A 253 -1.86 11.84 -9.97
CA SER A 253 -2.25 10.83 -8.98
C SER A 253 -1.57 11.09 -7.63
N TRP A 254 -0.25 11.34 -7.62
CA TRP A 254 0.49 11.56 -6.37
C TRP A 254 0.04 12.82 -5.64
N GLU A 255 -0.17 13.92 -6.35
CA GLU A 255 -0.66 15.17 -5.75
C GLU A 255 -2.04 14.96 -5.11
N THR A 256 -2.91 14.22 -5.79
CA THR A 256 -4.23 13.87 -5.27
C THR A 256 -4.16 12.98 -4.03
N LEU A 257 -3.27 11.97 -4.01
CA LEU A 257 -3.06 11.11 -2.84
C LEU A 257 -2.50 11.88 -1.65
N VAL A 258 -1.60 12.85 -1.88
CA VAL A 258 -1.10 13.75 -0.84
C VAL A 258 -2.24 14.59 -0.26
N GLN A 259 -3.08 15.19 -1.11
CA GLN A 259 -4.25 15.96 -0.66
C GLN A 259 -5.20 15.10 0.19
N LEU A 260 -5.50 13.87 -0.24
CA LEU A 260 -6.35 12.94 0.50
C LEU A 260 -5.70 12.53 1.83
N GLY A 261 -4.39 12.23 1.82
CA GLY A 261 -3.64 11.90 3.04
C GLY A 261 -3.70 13.03 4.07
N GLN A 262 -3.50 14.28 3.65
CA GLN A 262 -3.61 15.46 4.53
C GLN A 262 -5.04 15.69 5.06
N ARG A 263 -6.06 15.23 4.33
CA ARG A 263 -7.46 15.33 4.75
C ARG A 263 -7.84 14.26 5.77
N PHE A 264 -7.33 13.04 5.57
CA PHE A 264 -7.75 11.87 6.36
C PHE A 264 -6.83 11.59 7.54
N ALA A 265 -5.54 11.88 7.45
CA ALA A 265 -4.58 11.59 8.50
C ALA A 265 -4.42 12.79 9.45
N GLY A 266 -4.58 12.52 10.74
CA GLY A 266 -4.41 13.43 11.85
C GLY A 266 -4.09 12.66 13.14
N GLU A 267 -3.96 13.36 14.27
CA GLU A 267 -3.61 12.72 15.55
C GLU A 267 -4.77 11.90 16.16
N ASP A 268 -6.02 12.30 15.91
CA ASP A 268 -7.22 11.65 16.44
C ASP A 268 -7.81 10.67 15.41
N VAL A 269 -7.62 9.37 15.64
CA VAL A 269 -8.11 8.30 14.77
C VAL A 269 -9.63 8.35 14.63
N ALA A 270 -10.39 8.65 15.67
CA ALA A 270 -11.85 8.70 15.58
C ALA A 270 -12.31 9.83 14.64
N ALA A 271 -11.70 11.01 14.76
CA ALA A 271 -11.96 12.13 13.85
C ALA A 271 -11.53 11.81 12.41
N ASN A 272 -10.38 11.16 12.24
CA ASN A 272 -9.89 10.71 10.94
C ASN A 272 -10.87 9.76 10.24
N LEU A 273 -11.43 8.79 10.96
CA LEU A 273 -12.42 7.86 10.42
C LEU A 273 -13.71 8.59 10.00
N GLN A 274 -14.17 9.59 10.76
CA GLN A 274 -15.31 10.41 10.37
C GLN A 274 -15.06 11.17 9.05
N HIS A 275 -13.84 11.68 8.83
CA HIS A 275 -13.47 12.31 7.55
C HIS A 275 -13.48 11.31 6.38
N CYS A 276 -13.01 10.08 6.61
CA CYS A 276 -13.08 9.00 5.63
C CYS A 276 -14.53 8.68 5.26
N GLU A 277 -15.40 8.48 6.25
CA GLU A 277 -16.82 8.18 6.04
C GLU A 277 -17.57 9.31 5.33
N GLY A 278 -17.33 10.56 5.73
CA GLY A 278 -17.90 11.72 5.05
C GLY A 278 -17.48 11.78 3.57
N SER A 279 -16.24 11.39 3.26
CA SER A 279 -15.76 11.34 1.88
C SER A 279 -16.35 10.18 1.09
N LEU A 280 -16.57 9.02 1.72
CA LEU A 280 -17.29 7.89 1.10
C LEU A 280 -18.74 8.27 0.77
N ASN A 281 -19.45 8.94 1.68
CA ASN A 281 -20.80 9.43 1.44
C ASN A 281 -20.84 10.43 0.27
N ALA A 282 -19.92 11.39 0.25
CA ALA A 282 -19.82 12.36 -0.84
C ALA A 282 -19.48 11.70 -2.20
N ALA A 283 -18.71 10.60 -2.19
CA ALA A 283 -18.41 9.82 -3.37
C ALA A 283 -19.66 9.09 -3.89
N GLU A 284 -20.44 8.45 -3.01
CA GLU A 284 -21.71 7.78 -3.38
C GLU A 284 -22.70 8.77 -4.01
N GLU A 285 -22.87 9.95 -3.41
CA GLU A 285 -23.71 11.00 -3.97
C GLU A 285 -23.25 11.43 -5.37
N LEU A 286 -21.93 11.53 -5.59
CA LEU A 286 -21.39 11.90 -6.89
C LEU A 286 -21.56 10.77 -7.92
N TYR A 287 -21.38 9.51 -7.52
CA TYR A 287 -21.68 8.37 -8.38
C TYR A 287 -23.17 8.32 -8.78
N ALA A 288 -24.07 8.64 -7.85
CA ALA A 288 -25.50 8.77 -8.15
C ALA A 288 -25.78 9.90 -9.16
N GLN A 289 -25.09 11.04 -9.05
CA GLN A 289 -25.16 12.13 -10.03
C GLN A 289 -24.65 11.69 -11.41
N ILE A 290 -23.53 10.96 -11.47
CA ILE A 290 -23.01 10.40 -12.74
C ILE A 290 -24.06 9.46 -13.36
N ALA A 291 -24.62 8.55 -12.57
CA ALA A 291 -25.65 7.62 -13.06
C ALA A 291 -26.89 8.36 -13.63
N ALA A 292 -27.29 9.48 -13.01
CA ALA A 292 -28.39 10.31 -13.49
C ALA A 292 -28.12 10.99 -14.85
N THR A 293 -26.85 11.15 -15.25
CA THR A 293 -26.51 11.63 -16.61
C THR A 293 -26.74 10.57 -17.70
N GLY A 294 -26.90 9.30 -17.33
CA GLY A 294 -26.99 8.18 -18.26
C GLY A 294 -25.65 7.79 -18.90
N TYR A 295 -24.54 8.43 -18.52
CA TYR A 295 -23.22 8.08 -19.03
C TYR A 295 -22.65 6.83 -18.31
N PRO A 296 -22.33 5.74 -19.04
CA PRO A 296 -21.81 4.53 -18.42
C PRO A 296 -20.33 4.67 -18.08
N LEU A 297 -19.95 4.27 -16.86
CA LEU A 297 -18.56 4.16 -16.45
C LEU A 297 -17.99 2.77 -16.77
N ASP A 298 -16.69 2.72 -17.06
CA ASP A 298 -15.89 1.51 -17.14
C ASP A 298 -15.89 0.78 -15.78
N ALA A 299 -15.77 -0.55 -15.83
CA ALA A 299 -15.74 -1.38 -14.63
C ALA A 299 -14.59 -1.01 -13.67
N LYS A 300 -13.50 -0.38 -14.16
CA LYS A 300 -12.40 0.08 -13.30
C LYS A 300 -12.65 1.45 -12.66
N SER A 301 -13.66 2.18 -13.14
CA SER A 301 -14.01 3.56 -12.77
C SER A 301 -15.26 3.65 -11.88
N ASN A 302 -16.03 2.56 -11.78
CA ASN A 302 -17.27 2.46 -11.01
C ASN A 302 -17.06 2.58 -9.48
N SER A 303 -18.15 2.43 -8.73
CA SER A 303 -18.23 2.61 -7.28
C SER A 303 -18.00 1.33 -6.46
N ASP A 304 -17.56 0.22 -7.06
CA ASP A 304 -17.51 -1.09 -6.37
C ASP A 304 -16.59 -1.09 -5.14
N HIS A 305 -15.58 -0.20 -5.09
CA HIS A 305 -14.67 -0.06 -3.96
C HIS A 305 -15.32 0.57 -2.72
N ILE A 306 -16.41 1.34 -2.88
CA ILE A 306 -16.98 2.13 -1.80
C ILE A 306 -17.53 1.24 -0.70
N ALA A 307 -18.31 0.21 -1.06
CA ALA A 307 -18.89 -0.72 -0.10
C ALA A 307 -17.81 -1.44 0.71
N ALA A 308 -16.77 -1.94 0.05
CA ALA A 308 -15.66 -2.63 0.69
C ALA A 308 -14.87 -1.70 1.64
N LEU A 309 -14.64 -0.44 1.27
CA LEU A 309 -13.97 0.53 2.15
C LEU A 309 -14.82 0.86 3.37
N ARG A 310 -16.12 1.07 3.18
CA ARG A 310 -17.05 1.37 4.28
C ARG A 310 -17.12 0.23 5.27
N GLU A 311 -17.36 -0.98 4.78
CA GLU A 311 -17.41 -2.18 5.61
C GLU A 311 -16.07 -2.42 6.30
N GLY A 312 -14.94 -2.24 5.61
CA GLY A 312 -13.61 -2.35 6.22
C GLY A 312 -13.37 -1.34 7.34
N ILE A 313 -13.85 -0.10 7.21
CA ILE A 313 -13.77 0.91 8.29
C ILE A 313 -14.64 0.49 9.48
N GLU A 314 -15.85 -0.01 9.24
CA GLU A 314 -16.73 -0.48 10.31
C GLU A 314 -16.12 -1.67 11.07
N LEU A 315 -15.60 -2.65 10.34
CA LEU A 315 -14.90 -3.79 10.95
C LEU A 315 -13.64 -3.35 11.73
N PHE A 316 -12.92 -2.34 11.24
CA PHE A 316 -11.79 -1.77 11.97
C PHE A 316 -12.24 -1.14 13.29
N LYS A 317 -13.35 -0.40 13.32
CA LYS A 317 -13.90 0.22 14.55
C LYS A 317 -14.31 -0.79 15.62
N GLU A 318 -14.56 -2.05 15.25
CA GLU A 318 -14.89 -3.11 16.21
C GLU A 318 -13.68 -3.58 17.04
N ILE A 319 -12.46 -3.16 16.68
CA ILE A 319 -11.25 -3.54 17.40
C ILE A 319 -11.28 -2.91 18.81
N PRO A 320 -11.14 -3.69 19.90
CA PRO A 320 -11.36 -3.21 21.27
C PRO A 320 -10.48 -2.06 21.77
N GLU A 321 -9.42 -1.73 21.03
CA GLU A 321 -8.37 -0.79 21.41
C GLU A 321 -8.57 0.61 20.78
N LEU A 322 -9.65 0.83 20.02
CA LEU A 322 -9.99 2.06 19.30
C LEU A 322 -10.74 3.10 20.14
#